data_AF-A0A6C0U3H1-F1
#
_entry.id   AF-A0A6C0U3H1-F1
#
_cell.length_a   1.000
_cell.length_b   1.000
_cell.length_c   1.000
_cell.angle_alpha   90.00
_cell.angle_beta   90.00
_cell.angle_gamma   90.00
#
_symmetry.space_group_name_H-M   'P 1'
#
loop_
_entity.id
_entity.type
_entity.pdbx_description
1 polymer ?
#
loop_
_entity_poly.entity_id
_entity_poly.type
_entity_poly.pdbx_seq_one_letter_code
_entity_poly.pdbx_strand_id
1 'polypeptide(L)'
;MKLHEVRLEPYGVGQVVKTVWGEWTAFKVWDQSSINVYRGVAKGALLYPVPAAALWVAFSIALVWLGQLATRRYRQSPLLLTATIATVTVWILLDGLWLQQLLRQNVETRYLFAGKTLHEKKLADWDGEYYAFASAIKELLPAERTEIGILYTPADSSPMAHRARIHLLPEHHATSIHPLNNRYWKSAKKRFSYLIILTGPGADLTRTDAPLDSLGFNKSNDMHLLHIEEPAALYRIVKRGSEVQP
;
A
#
# COMPACT_ATOMS: atom_id res chain seq x y z
N MET A 1 0.56 19.15 15.96
CA MET A 1 -0.76 19.56 15.43
C MET A 1 -1.72 19.67 16.60
N LYS A 2 -2.06 20.90 17.05
CA LYS A 2 -3.01 21.12 18.16
C LYS A 2 -4.41 21.24 17.56
N LEU A 3 -5.33 20.35 17.92
CA LEU A 3 -6.75 20.47 17.58
C LEU A 3 -7.35 21.56 18.49
N HIS A 4 -7.84 22.65 17.89
CA HIS A 4 -8.31 23.81 18.64
C HIS A 4 -9.82 23.80 18.91
N GLU A 5 -10.63 23.04 18.15
CA GLU A 5 -12.07 22.98 18.36
C GLU A 5 -12.69 21.78 17.64
N VAL A 6 -13.67 21.13 18.25
CA VAL A 6 -14.54 20.15 17.59
C VAL A 6 -15.96 20.68 17.70
N ARG A 7 -16.50 21.23 16.60
CA ARG A 7 -17.90 21.65 16.52
C ARG A 7 -18.73 20.54 15.87
N LEU A 8 -19.82 20.17 16.54
CA LEU A 8 -20.88 19.35 15.96
C LEU A 8 -21.91 20.30 15.37
N GLU A 9 -21.79 20.60 14.07
CA GLU A 9 -22.84 21.33 13.36
C GLU A 9 -23.99 20.39 12.99
N PRO A 10 -25.26 20.83 13.09
CA PRO A 10 -26.37 20.05 12.59
C PRO A 10 -26.19 19.82 11.09
N TYR A 11 -26.23 18.56 10.67
CA TYR A 11 -26.10 18.17 9.27
C TYR A 11 -27.29 18.69 8.44
N GLY A 12 -27.17 19.91 7.93
CA GLY A 12 -28.09 20.43 6.92
C GLY A 12 -27.98 19.61 5.63
N VAL A 13 -29.06 19.49 4.86
CA VAL A 13 -29.07 18.76 3.58
C VAL A 13 -27.96 19.25 2.63
N GLY A 14 -27.70 20.57 2.60
CA GLY A 14 -26.61 21.14 1.80
C GLY A 14 -25.21 20.72 2.26
N GLN A 15 -24.99 20.58 3.58
CA GLN A 15 -23.73 20.05 4.13
C GLN A 15 -23.54 18.59 3.72
N VAL A 16 -24.60 17.76 3.81
CA VAL A 16 -24.54 16.35 3.38
C VAL A 16 -24.14 16.23 1.91
N VAL A 17 -24.81 16.97 1.02
CA VAL A 17 -24.51 16.94 -0.43
C VAL A 17 -23.07 17.40 -0.70
N LYS A 18 -22.63 18.47 -0.03
CA LYS A 18 -21.25 18.97 -0.16
C LYS A 18 -20.23 17.94 0.31
N THR A 19 -20.50 17.25 1.42
CA THR A 19 -19.64 16.19 1.95
C THR A 19 -19.55 15.02 0.98
N VAL A 20 -20.70 14.49 0.52
CA VAL A 20 -20.74 13.38 -0.45
C VAL A 20 -19.99 13.76 -1.74
N TRP A 21 -20.22 14.97 -2.26
CA TRP A 21 -19.52 15.45 -3.45
C TRP A 21 -18.01 15.59 -3.22
N GLY A 22 -17.61 16.09 -2.06
CA GLY A 22 -16.21 16.17 -1.64
C GLY A 22 -15.54 14.80 -1.55
N GLU A 23 -16.24 13.80 -1.01
CA GLU A 23 -15.75 12.42 -0.92
C GLU A 23 -15.63 11.74 -2.29
N TRP A 24 -16.54 12.02 -3.22
CA TRP A 24 -16.51 11.48 -4.59
C TRP A 24 -15.38 12.07 -5.43
N THR A 25 -15.07 13.35 -5.20
CA THR A 25 -14.03 14.08 -5.93
C THR A 25 -12.69 14.12 -5.21
N ALA A 26 -12.61 13.53 -4.01
CA ALA A 26 -11.39 13.42 -3.22
C ALA A 26 -10.33 12.64 -4.00
N PHE A 27 -9.16 13.25 -4.16
CA PHE A 27 -8.03 12.60 -4.81
C PHE A 27 -7.41 11.56 -3.87
N LYS A 28 -7.12 10.38 -4.42
CA LYS A 28 -6.40 9.31 -3.73
C LYS A 28 -5.21 8.86 -4.58
N VAL A 29 -4.02 8.93 -4.00
CA VAL A 29 -2.79 8.40 -4.57
C VAL A 29 -2.87 6.87 -4.65
N TRP A 30 -2.15 6.28 -5.61
CA TRP A 30 -1.97 4.84 -5.66
C TRP A 30 -1.42 4.29 -4.34
N ASP A 31 -2.03 3.23 -3.84
CA ASP A 31 -1.54 2.48 -2.67
C ASP A 31 -1.49 0.98 -2.98
N GLN A 32 -0.98 0.16 -2.05
CA GLN A 32 -0.74 -1.27 -2.34
C GLN A 32 -2.04 -2.05 -2.48
N SER A 33 -3.09 -1.52 -1.87
CA SER A 33 -4.42 -2.10 -1.96
C SER A 33 -5.12 -1.76 -3.26
N SER A 34 -4.71 -0.69 -3.96
CA SER A 34 -5.39 -0.16 -5.14
C SER A 34 -5.35 -1.11 -6.33
N ILE A 35 -4.38 -2.03 -6.38
CA ILE A 35 -4.30 -3.10 -7.39
C ILE A 35 -5.47 -4.08 -7.23
N ASN A 36 -5.86 -4.39 -5.99
CA ASN A 36 -6.88 -5.41 -5.69
C ASN A 36 -8.23 -4.79 -5.37
N VAL A 37 -8.26 -3.55 -4.88
CA VAL A 37 -9.46 -2.88 -4.37
C VAL A 37 -9.45 -1.42 -4.83
N TYR A 38 -10.16 -1.15 -5.92
CA TYR A 38 -10.46 0.19 -6.36
C TYR A 38 -11.87 0.58 -5.92
N ARG A 39 -11.98 1.47 -4.92
CA ARG A 39 -13.28 1.93 -4.38
C ARG A 39 -13.85 3.14 -5.12
N GLY A 40 -13.01 3.86 -5.87
CA GLY A 40 -13.38 5.13 -6.51
C GLY A 40 -13.74 6.27 -5.54
N VAL A 41 -13.59 6.07 -4.22
CA VAL A 41 -13.84 7.06 -3.16
C VAL A 41 -12.93 6.83 -1.95
N ALA A 42 -12.87 7.83 -1.07
CA ALA A 42 -12.15 7.75 0.20
C ALA A 42 -12.69 6.61 1.10
N LYS A 43 -11.81 6.04 1.92
CA LYS A 43 -12.21 5.01 2.89
C LYS A 43 -13.13 5.63 3.94
N GLY A 44 -14.28 5.02 4.17
CA GLY A 44 -15.28 5.53 5.13
C GLY A 44 -16.18 6.63 4.56
N ALA A 45 -16.26 6.78 3.24
CA ALA A 45 -17.20 7.69 2.60
C ALA A 45 -18.65 7.44 3.05
N LEU A 46 -19.40 8.52 3.25
CA LEU A 46 -20.78 8.53 3.68
C LEU A 46 -21.70 7.80 2.68
N LEU A 47 -21.44 8.01 1.38
CA LEU A 47 -22.20 7.39 0.31
C LEU A 47 -21.29 7.03 -0.87
N TYR A 48 -21.44 5.82 -1.40
CA TYR A 48 -20.67 5.37 -2.56
C TYR A 48 -21.36 5.80 -3.88
N PRO A 49 -20.61 6.21 -4.91
CA PRO A 49 -21.17 6.69 -6.18
C PRO A 49 -22.05 5.66 -6.88
N VAL A 50 -21.65 4.38 -6.88
CA VAL A 50 -22.37 3.30 -7.57
C VAL A 50 -23.77 3.05 -6.99
N PRO A 51 -23.95 2.80 -5.68
CA PRO A 51 -25.29 2.65 -5.13
C PRO A 51 -26.12 3.95 -5.21
N ALA A 52 -25.50 5.13 -5.09
CA ALA A 52 -26.20 6.40 -5.29
C ALA A 52 -26.74 6.54 -6.72
N ALA A 53 -25.92 6.20 -7.71
CA ALA A 53 -26.29 6.13 -9.12
C ALA A 53 -27.45 5.15 -9.35
N ALA A 54 -27.38 3.94 -8.77
CA ALA A 54 -28.44 2.95 -8.89
C ALA A 54 -29.77 3.45 -8.29
N LEU A 55 -29.72 4.07 -7.10
CA LEU A 55 -30.90 4.68 -6.47
C LEU A 55 -31.48 5.81 -7.32
N TRP A 56 -30.64 6.64 -7.92
CA TRP A 56 -31.08 7.71 -8.82
C TRP A 56 -31.85 7.14 -10.01
N VAL A 57 -31.29 6.14 -10.70
CA VAL A 57 -31.93 5.50 -11.86
C VAL A 57 -33.25 4.85 -11.44
N ALA A 58 -33.26 4.09 -10.34
CA ALA A 58 -34.46 3.45 -9.83
C ALA A 58 -35.56 4.47 -9.48
N PHE A 59 -35.19 5.57 -8.80
CA PHE A 59 -36.11 6.64 -8.45
C PHE A 59 -36.67 7.35 -9.69
N SER A 60 -35.82 7.60 -10.69
CA SER A 60 -36.24 8.21 -11.97
C SER A 60 -37.27 7.34 -12.69
N ILE A 61 -37.03 6.02 -12.76
CA ILE A 61 -37.97 5.06 -13.36
C ILE A 61 -39.28 5.02 -12.55
N ALA A 62 -39.20 4.98 -11.23
CA ALA A 62 -40.37 4.94 -10.34
C ALA A 62 -41.25 6.18 -10.50
N LEU A 63 -40.66 7.38 -10.57
CA LEU A 63 -41.41 8.62 -10.76
C LEU A 63 -42.18 8.65 -12.09
N VAL A 64 -41.53 8.21 -13.17
CA VAL A 64 -42.17 8.16 -14.49
C VAL A 64 -43.30 7.13 -14.49
N TRP A 65 -43.09 5.97 -13.87
CA TRP A 65 -44.11 4.93 -13.74
C TRP A 65 -45.31 5.39 -12.89
N LEU A 66 -45.08 6.03 -11.74
CA LEU A 66 -46.14 6.59 -10.89
C LEU A 66 -46.92 7.70 -11.60
N GLY A 67 -46.24 8.56 -12.37
CA GLY A 67 -46.90 9.59 -13.18
C GLY A 67 -47.81 9.02 -14.27
N GLN A 68 -47.43 7.89 -14.87
CA GLN A 68 -48.28 7.18 -15.83
C GLN A 68 -49.51 6.56 -15.17
N LEU A 69 -49.34 5.98 -13.98
CA LEU A 69 -50.44 5.44 -13.19
C LEU A 69 -51.44 6.55 -12.82
N ALA A 70 -50.95 7.71 -12.39
CA ALA A 70 -51.77 8.87 -12.04
C ALA A 70 -52.53 9.45 -13.25
N THR A 71 -51.91 9.48 -14.43
CA THR A 71 -52.50 10.08 -15.65
C THR A 71 -53.25 9.08 -16.54
N ARG A 72 -53.28 7.79 -16.18
CA ARG A 72 -53.82 6.68 -16.98
C ARG A 72 -53.25 6.58 -18.40
N ARG A 73 -52.09 7.20 -18.68
CA ARG A 73 -51.43 7.25 -20.00
C ARG A 73 -50.52 6.04 -20.27
N TYR A 74 -50.91 4.85 -19.84
CA TYR A 74 -50.10 3.63 -19.90
C TYR A 74 -49.63 3.24 -21.31
N ARG A 75 -50.30 3.70 -22.37
CA ARG A 75 -50.01 3.31 -23.76
C ARG A 75 -49.12 4.26 -24.56
N GLN A 76 -48.80 5.46 -24.04
CA GLN A 76 -48.16 6.51 -24.86
C GLN A 76 -46.77 6.96 -24.37
N SER A 77 -46.31 6.49 -23.21
CA SER A 77 -45.02 6.95 -22.67
C SER A 77 -43.92 5.92 -22.93
N PRO A 78 -42.79 6.31 -23.55
CA PRO A 78 -41.68 5.41 -23.79
C PRO A 78 -40.86 5.25 -22.50
N LEU A 79 -41.39 4.49 -21.51
CA LEU A 79 -40.68 4.15 -20.26
C LEU A 79 -39.25 3.69 -20.52
N LEU A 80 -39.08 2.86 -21.55
CA LEU A 80 -37.79 2.35 -21.98
C LEU A 80 -36.84 3.49 -22.36
N LEU A 81 -37.29 4.45 -23.18
CA LEU A 81 -36.47 5.59 -23.59
C LEU A 81 -36.05 6.42 -22.38
N THR A 82 -36.96 6.71 -21.47
CA THR A 82 -36.64 7.49 -20.26
C THR A 82 -35.68 6.73 -19.34
N ALA A 83 -35.88 5.43 -19.15
CA ALA A 83 -34.98 4.58 -18.39
C ALA A 83 -33.59 4.52 -19.03
N THR A 84 -33.52 4.40 -20.37
CA THR A 84 -32.26 4.42 -21.12
C THR A 84 -31.55 5.76 -20.95
N ILE A 85 -32.24 6.89 -21.13
CA ILE A 85 -31.65 8.23 -20.96
C ILE A 85 -31.14 8.41 -19.54
N ALA A 86 -31.94 8.07 -18.52
CA ALA A 86 -31.54 8.17 -17.11
C ALA A 86 -30.30 7.30 -16.82
N THR A 87 -30.31 6.06 -17.31
CA THR A 87 -29.19 5.11 -17.13
C THR A 87 -27.92 5.62 -17.79
N VAL A 88 -27.99 6.04 -19.05
CA VAL A 88 -26.85 6.56 -19.81
C VAL A 88 -26.30 7.83 -19.16
N THR A 89 -27.18 8.74 -18.73
CA THR A 89 -26.76 9.98 -18.05
C THR A 89 -25.99 9.69 -16.78
N VAL A 90 -26.54 8.82 -15.91
CA VAL A 90 -25.89 8.43 -14.66
C VAL A 90 -24.59 7.68 -14.91
N TRP A 91 -24.55 6.82 -15.93
CA TRP A 91 -23.34 6.11 -16.34
C TRP A 91 -22.24 7.08 -16.79
N ILE A 92 -22.55 8.07 -17.64
CA ILE A 92 -21.58 9.10 -18.07
C ILE A 92 -21.03 9.89 -16.87
N LEU A 93 -21.89 10.26 -15.92
CA LEU A 93 -21.46 10.97 -14.72
C LEU A 93 -20.51 10.13 -13.87
N LEU A 94 -20.83 8.84 -13.67
CA LEU A 94 -20.01 7.91 -12.92
C LEU A 94 -18.65 7.66 -13.59
N ASP A 95 -18.67 7.46 -14.91
CA ASP A 95 -17.45 7.27 -15.70
C ASP A 95 -16.58 8.53 -15.69
N GLY A 96 -17.20 9.72 -15.79
CA GLY A 96 -16.51 11.00 -15.68
C GLY A 96 -15.78 11.18 -14.35
N LEU A 97 -16.40 10.77 -13.22
CA LEU A 97 -15.75 10.79 -11.90
C LEU A 97 -14.51 9.89 -11.86
N TRP A 98 -14.61 8.69 -12.41
CA TRP A 98 -13.49 7.75 -12.45
C TRP A 98 -12.39 8.19 -13.40
N LEU A 99 -12.76 8.68 -14.59
CA LEU A 99 -11.81 9.19 -15.58
C LEU A 99 -11.04 10.40 -15.03
N GLN A 100 -11.71 11.30 -14.30
CA GLN A 100 -11.05 12.43 -13.64
C GLN A 100 -10.00 11.96 -12.61
N GLN A 101 -10.33 10.94 -11.80
CA GLN A 101 -9.38 10.36 -10.84
C GLN A 101 -8.19 9.72 -11.57
N LEU A 102 -8.46 8.96 -12.62
CA LEU A 102 -7.43 8.29 -13.42
C LEU A 102 -6.48 9.29 -14.10
N LEU A 103 -7.02 10.40 -14.63
CA LEU A 103 -6.21 11.46 -15.23
C LEU A 103 -5.29 12.11 -14.20
N ARG A 104 -5.80 12.42 -13.00
CA ARG A 104 -4.95 12.95 -11.91
C ARG A 104 -3.87 11.97 -11.50
N GLN A 105 -4.23 10.70 -11.33
CA GLN A 105 -3.28 9.63 -11.03
C GLN A 105 -2.22 9.47 -12.13
N ASN A 106 -2.60 9.60 -13.40
CA ASN A 106 -1.66 9.55 -14.51
C ASN A 106 -0.67 10.70 -14.48
N VAL A 107 -1.13 11.92 -14.19
CA VAL A 107 -0.27 13.09 -14.04
C VAL A 107 0.74 12.88 -12.91
N GLU A 108 0.30 12.39 -11.74
CA GLU A 108 1.19 12.06 -10.62
C GLU A 108 2.20 10.95 -10.99
N THR A 109 1.76 9.86 -11.62
CA THR A 109 2.65 8.80 -12.09
C THR A 109 3.68 9.33 -13.10
N ARG A 110 3.26 10.20 -14.02
CA ARG A 110 4.18 10.84 -14.97
C ARG A 110 5.17 11.75 -14.26
N TYR A 111 4.72 12.55 -13.30
CA TYR A 111 5.59 13.40 -12.50
C TYR A 111 6.65 12.58 -11.74
N LEU A 112 6.25 11.44 -11.16
CA LEU A 112 7.15 10.59 -10.39
C LEU A 112 8.13 9.79 -11.26
N PHE A 113 7.74 9.35 -12.45
CA PHE A 113 8.49 8.33 -13.21
C PHE A 113 8.91 8.74 -14.64
N ALA A 114 8.40 9.82 -15.22
CA ALA A 114 8.77 10.22 -16.58
C ALA A 114 10.25 10.63 -16.66
N GLY A 115 10.92 10.26 -17.75
CA GLY A 115 12.33 10.58 -17.99
C GLY A 115 13.35 9.80 -17.14
N LYS A 116 12.92 9.13 -16.07
CA LYS A 116 13.80 8.35 -15.19
C LYS A 116 14.20 7.02 -15.80
N THR A 117 15.44 6.61 -15.56
CA THR A 117 15.96 5.26 -15.81
C THR A 117 15.22 4.23 -14.95
N LEU A 118 15.40 2.94 -15.24
CA LEU A 118 14.77 1.89 -14.43
C LEU A 118 15.22 1.94 -12.96
N HIS A 119 16.50 2.20 -12.71
CA HIS A 119 17.05 2.32 -11.35
C HIS A 119 16.43 3.49 -10.60
N GLU A 120 16.40 4.67 -11.21
CA GLU A 120 15.79 5.88 -10.62
C GLU A 120 14.28 5.72 -10.41
N LYS A 121 13.58 4.99 -11.30
CA LYS A 121 12.17 4.65 -11.10
C LYS A 121 11.98 3.76 -9.87
N LYS A 122 12.85 2.78 -9.66
CA LYS A 122 12.79 1.91 -8.48
C LYS A 122 13.07 2.66 -7.18
N LEU A 123 14.04 3.58 -7.19
CA LEU A 123 14.31 4.46 -6.06
C LEU A 123 13.18 5.45 -5.77
N ALA A 124 12.48 5.92 -6.81
CA ALA A 124 11.34 6.83 -6.67
C ALA A 124 10.02 6.13 -6.32
N ASP A 125 9.99 4.80 -6.35
CA ASP A 125 8.81 4.02 -6.00
C ASP A 125 8.59 4.02 -4.47
N TRP A 126 7.39 3.65 -4.05
CA TRP A 126 7.02 3.48 -2.64
C TRP A 126 7.91 2.57 -1.78
N ASP A 127 8.71 1.70 -2.40
CA ASP A 127 9.63 0.75 -1.77
C ASP A 127 11.08 1.06 -2.13
N GLY A 128 11.36 2.31 -2.53
CA GLY A 128 12.68 2.80 -2.92
C GLY A 128 13.75 2.57 -1.87
N GLU A 129 13.46 2.78 -0.59
CA GLU A 129 14.39 2.52 0.52
C GLU A 129 14.78 1.03 0.61
N TYR A 130 13.82 0.13 0.43
CA TYR A 130 14.08 -1.30 0.40
C TYR A 130 14.87 -1.71 -0.85
N TYR A 131 14.61 -1.06 -1.99
CA TYR A 131 15.36 -1.28 -3.21
C TYR A 131 16.80 -0.78 -3.08
N ALA A 132 17.03 0.37 -2.46
CA ALA A 132 18.36 0.90 -2.16
C ALA A 132 19.14 -0.07 -1.26
N PHE A 133 18.53 -0.47 -0.14
CA PHE A 133 19.11 -1.47 0.77
C PHE A 133 19.42 -2.79 0.06
N ALA A 134 18.48 -3.33 -0.73
CA ALA A 134 18.72 -4.56 -1.47
C ALA A 134 19.83 -4.42 -2.52
N SER A 135 19.97 -3.25 -3.13
CA SER A 135 21.06 -2.97 -4.07
C SER A 135 22.41 -2.96 -3.34
N ALA A 136 22.50 -2.30 -2.18
CA ALA A 136 23.70 -2.31 -1.34
C ALA A 136 24.07 -3.74 -0.87
N ILE A 137 23.08 -4.56 -0.50
CA ILE A 137 23.32 -5.96 -0.13
C ILE A 137 23.94 -6.75 -1.28
N LYS A 138 23.48 -6.57 -2.52
CA LYS A 138 24.01 -7.29 -3.68
C LYS A 138 25.48 -6.98 -3.94
N GLU A 139 25.92 -5.77 -3.60
CA GLU A 139 27.33 -5.37 -3.71
C GLU A 139 28.19 -5.94 -2.59
N LEU A 140 27.62 -6.11 -1.39
CA LEU A 140 28.33 -6.60 -0.20
C LEU A 140 28.41 -8.12 -0.13
N LEU A 141 27.41 -8.83 -0.63
CA LEU A 141 27.36 -10.28 -0.58
C LEU A 141 28.07 -10.87 -1.81
N PRO A 142 28.75 -12.03 -1.66
CA PRO A 142 29.33 -12.71 -2.80
C PRO A 142 28.22 -13.08 -3.82
N ALA A 143 28.56 -13.02 -5.11
CA ALA A 143 27.66 -13.35 -6.21
C ALA A 143 27.20 -14.83 -6.21
N GLU A 144 27.82 -15.66 -5.38
CA GLU A 144 27.41 -17.03 -5.13
C GLU A 144 26.11 -17.11 -4.32
N ARG A 145 25.37 -18.22 -4.47
CA ARG A 145 24.09 -18.46 -3.78
C ARG A 145 24.28 -18.49 -2.26
N THR A 146 24.15 -17.32 -1.65
CA THR A 146 24.25 -17.12 -0.21
C THR A 146 22.89 -17.41 0.44
N GLU A 147 22.88 -18.21 1.50
CA GLU A 147 21.68 -18.45 2.30
C GLU A 147 21.44 -17.30 3.30
N ILE A 148 20.29 -16.64 3.17
CA ILE A 148 19.92 -15.47 3.97
C ILE A 148 18.63 -15.78 4.75
N GLY A 149 18.64 -15.50 6.06
CA GLY A 149 17.41 -15.47 6.86
C GLY A 149 16.85 -14.06 6.92
N ILE A 150 15.55 -13.88 6.65
CA ILE A 150 14.89 -12.58 6.80
C ILE A 150 14.00 -12.61 8.05
N LEU A 151 14.30 -11.74 9.00
CA LEU A 151 13.52 -11.51 10.21
C LEU A 151 12.84 -10.15 10.10
N TYR A 152 11.57 -10.06 10.48
CA TYR A 152 10.80 -8.84 10.29
C TYR A 152 9.95 -8.51 11.51
N THR A 153 9.74 -7.22 11.77
CA THR A 153 8.86 -6.76 12.86
C THR A 153 7.39 -6.78 12.41
N PRO A 154 6.44 -7.35 13.17
CA PRO A 154 5.06 -7.52 12.72
C PRO A 154 4.30 -6.23 12.37
N ALA A 155 4.79 -5.07 12.84
CA ALA A 155 4.24 -3.74 12.56
C ALA A 155 4.59 -3.28 11.13
N ASP A 156 4.03 -3.96 10.13
CA ASP A 156 4.01 -3.60 8.69
C ASP A 156 5.18 -4.06 7.80
N SER A 157 6.19 -4.76 8.32
CA SER A 157 7.33 -5.21 7.49
C SER A 157 7.17 -6.60 6.83
N SER A 158 6.07 -7.32 7.09
CA SER A 158 5.81 -8.64 6.50
C SER A 158 5.71 -8.64 4.95
N PRO A 159 4.91 -7.75 4.31
CA PRO A 159 4.86 -7.68 2.84
C PRO A 159 6.23 -7.36 2.24
N MET A 160 7.03 -6.56 2.94
CA MET A 160 8.38 -6.17 2.51
C MET A 160 9.36 -7.33 2.61
N ALA A 161 9.27 -8.16 3.65
CA ALA A 161 10.06 -9.39 3.75
C ALA A 161 9.80 -10.34 2.58
N HIS A 162 8.54 -10.49 2.17
CA HIS A 162 8.18 -11.29 1.00
C HIS A 162 8.70 -10.69 -0.31
N ARG A 163 8.60 -9.37 -0.48
CA ARG A 163 9.17 -8.66 -1.63
C ARG A 163 10.69 -8.78 -1.71
N ALA A 164 11.37 -8.64 -0.58
CA ALA A 164 12.81 -8.77 -0.50
C ALA A 164 13.27 -10.14 -1.03
N ARG A 165 12.61 -11.22 -0.59
CA ARG A 165 12.88 -12.58 -1.08
C ARG A 165 12.59 -12.78 -2.56
N ILE A 166 11.42 -12.34 -3.04
CA ILE A 166 10.92 -12.75 -4.36
C ILE A 166 11.40 -11.81 -5.46
N HIS A 167 11.49 -10.51 -5.17
CA HIS A 167 11.66 -9.47 -6.18
C HIS A 167 12.96 -8.67 -6.03
N LEU A 168 13.44 -8.42 -4.81
CA LEU A 168 14.62 -7.57 -4.62
C LEU A 168 15.94 -8.35 -4.59
N LEU A 169 15.96 -9.52 -3.94
CA LEU A 169 17.14 -10.37 -3.79
C LEU A 169 16.93 -11.77 -4.39
N PRO A 170 16.48 -11.92 -5.65
CA PRO A 170 16.16 -13.23 -6.22
C PRO A 170 17.38 -14.14 -6.41
N GLU A 171 18.58 -13.56 -6.49
CA GLU A 171 19.85 -14.27 -6.68
C GLU A 171 20.36 -14.93 -5.39
N HIS A 172 19.96 -14.40 -4.23
CA HIS A 172 20.32 -14.95 -2.94
C HIS A 172 19.18 -15.81 -2.40
N HIS A 173 19.51 -16.97 -1.84
CA HIS A 173 18.53 -17.93 -1.33
C HIS A 173 17.99 -17.46 0.02
N ALA A 174 17.03 -16.54 -0.01
CA ALA A 174 16.26 -16.13 1.16
C ALA A 174 15.23 -17.22 1.52
N THR A 175 15.69 -18.32 2.12
CA THR A 175 14.89 -19.54 2.31
C THR A 175 13.88 -19.45 3.46
N SER A 176 14.06 -18.52 4.39
CA SER A 176 13.13 -18.35 5.51
C SER A 176 12.79 -16.89 5.78
N ILE A 177 11.49 -16.62 5.94
CA ILE A 177 10.94 -15.34 6.37
C ILE A 177 10.15 -15.61 7.65
N HIS A 178 10.54 -14.99 8.75
CA HIS A 178 9.88 -15.17 10.04
C HIS A 178 9.70 -13.86 10.79
N PRO A 179 8.60 -13.72 11.57
CA PRO A 179 8.48 -12.60 12.48
C PRO A 179 9.61 -12.68 13.51
N LEU A 180 10.17 -11.52 13.84
CA LEU A 180 11.25 -11.39 14.79
C LEU A 180 10.72 -11.77 16.19
N ASN A 181 11.10 -12.97 16.64
CA ASN A 181 10.79 -13.48 17.97
C ASN A 181 11.95 -14.34 18.50
N ASN A 182 12.00 -14.59 19.81
CA ASN A 182 13.15 -15.26 20.44
C ASN A 182 13.36 -16.71 19.96
N ARG A 183 12.29 -17.39 19.55
CA ARG A 183 12.37 -18.77 19.04
C ARG A 183 13.07 -18.79 17.68
N TYR A 184 12.60 -17.97 16.73
CA TYR A 184 13.18 -17.90 15.38
C TYR A 184 14.56 -17.27 15.41
N TRP A 185 14.80 -16.27 16.25
CA TRP A 185 16.12 -15.67 16.48
C TRP A 185 17.19 -16.73 16.78
N LYS A 186 16.96 -17.59 17.77
CA LYS A 186 17.88 -18.65 18.15
C LYS A 186 18.11 -19.68 17.03
N SER A 187 17.06 -20.02 16.30
CA SER A 187 17.14 -20.98 15.19
C SER A 187 17.85 -20.38 13.96
N ALA A 188 17.59 -19.12 13.66
CA ALA A 188 18.15 -18.40 12.52
C ALA A 188 19.67 -18.24 12.67
N LYS A 189 20.16 -17.93 13.88
CA LYS A 189 21.59 -17.91 14.21
C LYS A 189 22.33 -19.21 13.90
N LYS A 190 21.64 -20.36 14.01
CA LYS A 190 22.27 -21.67 13.75
C LYS A 190 22.26 -22.03 12.27
N ARG A 191 21.18 -21.69 11.55
CA ARG A 191 21.00 -22.05 10.13
C ARG A 191 21.76 -21.13 9.20
N PHE A 192 21.64 -19.83 9.36
CA PHE A 192 22.07 -18.88 8.33
C PHE A 192 23.46 -18.30 8.59
N SER A 193 24.13 -17.92 7.51
CA SER A 193 25.38 -17.14 7.59
C SER A 193 25.12 -15.64 7.61
N TYR A 194 23.99 -15.21 7.03
CA TYR A 194 23.57 -13.82 7.00
C TYR A 194 22.11 -13.68 7.43
N LEU A 195 21.82 -12.61 8.17
CA LEU A 195 20.47 -12.24 8.57
C LEU A 195 20.15 -10.82 8.15
N ILE A 196 19.01 -10.66 7.50
CA ILE A 196 18.39 -9.36 7.26
C ILE A 196 17.34 -9.15 8.34
N ILE A 197 17.38 -8.00 9.00
CA ILE A 197 16.35 -7.57 9.94
C ILE A 197 15.62 -6.39 9.33
N LEU A 198 14.30 -6.53 9.16
CA LEU A 198 13.42 -5.47 8.67
C LEU A 198 12.66 -4.87 9.86
N THR A 199 12.96 -3.62 10.15
CA THR A 199 12.31 -2.83 11.20
C THR A 199 11.44 -1.79 10.49
N GLY A 200 10.12 -1.81 10.65
CA GLY A 200 9.23 -0.90 9.92
C GLY A 200 9.67 0.59 9.94
N PRO A 201 9.12 1.42 9.05
CA PRO A 201 9.53 2.83 8.92
C PRO A 201 9.45 3.58 10.26
N GLY A 202 10.48 4.39 10.55
CA GLY A 202 10.61 5.14 11.80
C GLY A 202 11.25 4.39 12.97
N ALA A 203 11.74 3.18 12.76
CA ALA A 203 12.64 2.53 13.70
C ALA A 203 14.02 3.19 13.64
N ASP A 204 14.45 3.84 14.75
CA ASP A 204 15.78 4.45 14.84
C ASP A 204 16.86 3.36 14.85
N LEU A 205 17.49 3.19 13.69
CA LEU A 205 18.56 2.23 13.46
C LEU A 205 19.94 2.89 13.55
N THR A 206 20.02 4.21 13.78
CA THR A 206 21.27 4.99 13.67
C THR A 206 22.30 4.72 14.77
N ARG A 207 21.92 4.02 15.85
CA ARG A 207 22.89 3.45 16.80
C ARG A 207 23.35 2.10 16.30
N THR A 208 24.64 1.96 15.98
CA THR A 208 25.31 0.72 15.53
C THR A 208 25.09 -0.53 16.40
N ASP A 209 24.60 -0.36 17.63
CA ASP A 209 24.28 -1.44 18.58
C ASP A 209 22.79 -1.51 18.99
N ALA A 210 21.97 -0.52 18.66
CA ALA A 210 20.61 -0.39 19.16
C ALA A 210 19.52 -1.29 18.54
N PRO A 211 19.57 -1.78 17.28
CA PRO A 211 18.38 -2.39 16.67
C PRO A 211 17.92 -3.64 17.42
N LEU A 212 18.87 -4.43 17.93
CA LEU A 212 18.58 -5.66 18.63
C LEU A 212 18.31 -5.42 20.11
N ASP A 213 19.07 -4.52 20.74
CA ASP A 213 18.92 -4.17 22.15
C ASP A 213 17.59 -3.43 22.41
N SER A 214 17.19 -2.52 21.51
CA SER A 214 15.89 -1.83 21.54
C SER A 214 14.71 -2.79 21.33
N LEU A 215 14.95 -3.89 20.60
CA LEU A 215 13.98 -4.96 20.37
C LEU A 215 14.06 -6.08 21.43
N GLY A 216 14.91 -5.95 22.46
CA GLY A 216 15.05 -6.91 23.55
C GLY A 216 15.80 -8.21 23.19
N PHE A 217 16.54 -8.22 22.09
CA PHE A 217 17.36 -9.34 21.65
C PHE A 217 18.83 -9.10 21.98
N ASN A 218 19.36 -9.81 22.98
CA ASN A 218 20.76 -9.69 23.35
C ASN A 218 21.69 -10.07 22.18
N LYS A 219 22.54 -9.13 21.76
CA LYS A 219 23.59 -9.33 20.74
C LYS A 219 24.55 -10.42 21.25
N SER A 220 24.70 -11.50 20.50
CA SER A 220 25.76 -12.48 20.80
C SER A 220 27.06 -11.92 20.22
N ASN A 221 28.20 -12.21 20.82
CA ASN A 221 29.52 -11.91 20.24
C ASN A 221 29.73 -12.55 18.86
N ASP A 222 28.85 -13.48 18.47
CA ASP A 222 28.89 -14.22 17.22
C ASP A 222 28.20 -13.49 16.05
N MET A 223 27.87 -12.20 16.16
CA MET A 223 27.28 -11.43 15.05
C MET A 223 27.91 -10.07 14.83
N HIS A 224 28.17 -9.77 13.55
CA HIS A 224 28.72 -8.50 13.11
C HIS A 224 27.71 -7.80 12.21
N LEU A 225 27.42 -6.53 12.52
CA LEU A 225 26.66 -5.66 11.62
C LEU A 225 27.52 -5.36 10.39
N LEU A 226 26.98 -5.61 9.20
CA LEU A 226 27.66 -5.35 7.93
C LEU A 226 27.15 -4.09 7.26
N HIS A 227 25.84 -3.88 7.27
CA HIS A 227 25.20 -2.73 6.62
C HIS A 227 23.93 -2.33 7.35
N ILE A 228 23.64 -1.04 7.37
CA ILE A 228 22.45 -0.48 7.99
C ILE A 228 21.96 0.68 7.14
N GLU A 229 20.69 0.59 6.75
CA GLU A 229 20.01 1.60 5.97
C GLU A 229 18.54 1.45 6.29
N GLU A 230 17.99 2.42 7.02
CA GLU A 230 16.58 2.38 7.42
C GLU A 230 15.71 2.12 6.19
N PRO A 231 14.76 1.17 6.23
CA PRO A 231 14.23 0.43 7.39
C PRO A 231 14.84 -0.98 7.65
N ALA A 232 16.10 -1.22 7.27
CA ALA A 232 16.68 -2.56 7.29
C ALA A 232 18.15 -2.61 7.75
N ALA A 233 18.55 -3.78 8.26
CA ALA A 233 19.92 -4.04 8.68
C ALA A 233 20.38 -5.44 8.25
N LEU A 234 21.65 -5.56 7.82
CA LEU A 234 22.30 -6.82 7.47
C LEU A 234 23.33 -7.21 8.53
N TYR A 235 23.23 -8.43 9.03
CA TYR A 235 24.17 -9.03 9.96
C TYR A 235 24.84 -10.26 9.37
N ARG A 236 26.14 -10.43 9.63
CA ARG A 236 26.88 -11.68 9.43
C ARG A 236 26.95 -12.44 10.74
N ILE A 237 26.68 -13.74 10.69
CA ILE A 237 26.85 -14.65 11.81
C ILE A 237 28.21 -15.34 11.69
N VAL A 238 29.03 -15.21 12.72
CA VAL A 238 30.31 -15.91 12.84
C VAL A 238 30.09 -17.19 13.64
N LYS A 239 30.17 -18.35 12.99
CA LYS A 239 30.09 -19.63 13.68
C LYS A 239 31.44 -19.90 14.35
N ARG A 240 31.46 -20.10 15.67
CA ARG A 240 32.66 -20.55 16.41
C ARG A 240 33.26 -21.77 15.70
N GLY A 241 34.50 -21.62 15.21
CA GLY A 241 35.23 -22.67 14.47
C GLY A 241 35.37 -22.46 12.96
N SER A 242 34.95 -21.32 12.41
CA SER A 242 35.06 -20.98 10.98
C SER A 242 35.94 -19.74 10.71
N GLU A 243 37.08 -19.63 11.40
CA GLU A 243 38.18 -18.80 10.89
C GLU A 243 38.83 -19.54 9.71
N VAL A 244 38.47 -19.14 8.49
CA VAL A 244 39.38 -19.31 7.36
C VAL A 244 40.33 -18.12 7.42
N GLN A 245 41.60 -18.40 7.71
CA GLN A 245 42.71 -17.44 7.63
C GLN A 245 42.74 -16.78 6.23
N PRO A 246 43.23 -15.54 6.13
CA PRO A 246 43.20 -14.72 4.92
C PRO A 246 43.89 -15.38 3.71
#